data_AF-A0A392R3I1-F1
#
_entry.id   AF-A0A392R3I1-F1
#
_cell.length_a   1.000
_cell.length_b   1.000
_cell.length_c   1.000
_cell.angle_alpha   90.00
_cell.angle_beta   90.00
_cell.angle_gamma   90.00
#
_symmetry.space_group_name_H-M   'P 1'
#
loop_
_entity.id
_entity.type
_entity.pdbx_description
1 polymer ?
#
loop_
_entity_poly.entity_id
_entity_poly.type
_entity_poly.pdbx_seq_one_letter_code
_entity_poly.pdbx_strand_id
1 'polypeptide(L)' 'MKCRRTHGHMVMPVFYDVDPSVVRHQQGAFGKKLHATAENRYLDRELRKNTLLSWKSALTQAASLIGWDATIY' A
#
# COMPACT_ATOMS: atom_id res chain seq x y z
N MET A 1 -6.93 3.83 -3.31
CA MET A 1 -6.55 5.25 -3.10
C MET A 1 -7.16 6.25 -4.09
N LYS A 2 -7.55 5.83 -5.31
CA LYS A 2 -8.23 6.71 -6.28
C LYS A 2 -9.49 7.39 -5.69
N CYS A 3 -10.44 6.63 -5.12
CA CYS A 3 -11.67 7.21 -4.57
C CYS A 3 -11.45 8.14 -3.37
N ARG A 4 -10.43 7.88 -2.54
CA ARG A 4 -10.03 8.84 -1.50
C ARG A 4 -9.59 10.18 -2.11
N ARG A 5 -8.81 10.14 -3.20
CA ARG A 5 -8.32 11.36 -3.88
C ARG A 5 -9.41 12.08 -4.68
N THR A 6 -10.27 11.34 -5.39
CA THR A 6 -11.23 11.92 -6.35
C THR A 6 -12.61 12.15 -5.76
N HIS A 7 -13.01 11.38 -4.75
CA HIS A 7 -14.35 11.44 -4.15
C HIS A 7 -14.31 11.75 -2.65
N GLY A 8 -13.13 12.03 -2.08
CA GLY A 8 -13.00 12.37 -0.66
C GLY A 8 -13.32 11.24 0.32
N HIS A 9 -13.36 9.98 -0.14
CA HIS A 9 -13.66 8.85 0.76
C HIS A 9 -12.64 8.76 1.91
N MET A 10 -13.17 8.57 3.13
CA MET A 10 -12.35 8.28 4.30
C MET A 10 -11.75 6.87 4.19
N VAL A 11 -10.48 6.73 4.56
CA VAL A 11 -9.75 5.45 4.61
C VAL A 11 -9.05 5.37 5.95
N MET A 12 -9.27 4.29 6.69
CA MET A 12 -8.59 3.99 7.95
C MET A 12 -7.77 2.71 7.78
N PRO A 13 -6.44 2.78 7.63
CA PRO A 13 -5.60 1.60 7.50
C PRO A 13 -5.45 0.90 8.86
N VAL A 14 -5.56 -0.42 8.88
CA VAL A 14 -5.27 -1.28 10.05
C VAL A 14 -4.04 -2.12 9.73
N PHE A 15 -2.98 -1.98 10.52
CA PHE A 15 -1.74 -2.74 10.38
C PHE A 15 -1.69 -3.82 11.46
N TYR A 16 -1.72 -5.09 11.05
CA TYR A 16 -1.71 -6.23 11.94
C TYR A 16 -0.36 -6.94 11.86
N ASP A 17 0.36 -7.00 12.99
CA ASP A 17 1.70 -7.59 13.12
C ASP A 17 2.70 -7.14 12.04
N VAL A 18 2.55 -5.90 11.57
CA VAL A 18 3.42 -5.29 10.57
C VAL A 18 3.65 -3.82 10.90
N ASP A 19 4.91 -3.40 10.86
CA ASP A 19 5.24 -2.00 11.01
C ASP A 19 4.75 -1.21 9.78
N PRO A 20 4.02 -0.09 9.94
CA PRO A 20 3.53 0.71 8.83
C PRO A 20 4.66 1.20 7.89
N SER A 21 5.88 1.41 8.37
CA SER A 21 7.05 1.77 7.55
C SER A 21 7.44 0.65 6.57
N VAL A 22 7.32 -0.62 6.99
CA VAL A 22 7.53 -1.78 6.11
C VAL A 22 6.51 -1.77 4.97
N VAL A 23 5.25 -1.43 5.27
CA VAL A 23 4.20 -1.28 4.25
C VAL A 23 4.42 -0.04 3.39
N ARG A 24 4.83 1.09 3.98
CA ARG A 24 5.04 2.38 3.30
C ARG A 24 6.14 2.31 2.26
N HIS A 25 7.21 1.60 2.57
CA HIS A 25 8.38 1.45 1.70
C HIS A 25 8.43 0.08 1.00
N GLN A 26 7.45 -0.79 1.26
CA GLN A 26 7.37 -2.16 0.77
C GLN A 26 8.69 -2.92 0.90
N GLN A 27 9.25 -2.93 2.12
CA GLN A 27 10.55 -3.54 2.42
C GLN A 27 10.41 -4.99 2.91
N GLY A 28 11.53 -5.68 3.05
CA GLY A 28 11.60 -7.00 3.67
C GLY A 28 10.71 -8.07 3.01
N ALA A 29 10.14 -8.95 3.82
CA ALA A 29 9.27 -10.02 3.35
C ALA A 29 8.00 -9.51 2.66
N PHE A 30 7.46 -8.37 3.13
CA PHE A 30 6.28 -7.74 2.54
C PHE A 30 6.51 -7.37 1.08
N GLY A 31 7.62 -6.66 0.79
CA GLY A 31 8.01 -6.29 -0.57
C GLY A 31 8.20 -7.50 -1.49
N LYS A 32 8.92 -8.53 -1.00
CA LYS A 32 9.13 -9.77 -1.75
C LYS A 32 7.82 -10.45 -2.10
N LYS A 33 6.89 -10.55 -1.14
CA LYS A 33 5.57 -11.17 -1.37
C LYS A 33 4.69 -10.34 -2.32
N LEU A 34 4.75 -9.02 -2.25
CA LEU A 34 4.05 -8.13 -3.18
C LEU A 34 4.50 -8.37 -4.63
N HIS A 35 5.82 -8.47 -4.85
CA HIS A 35 6.39 -8.77 -6.16
C HIS A 35 5.95 -10.14 -6.68
N ALA A 36 6.11 -11.20 -5.87
CA ALA A 36 5.69 -12.55 -6.25
C ALA A 36 4.18 -12.63 -6.55
N THR A 37 3.36 -11.87 -5.83
CA THR A 37 1.90 -11.80 -6.09
C THR A 37 1.60 -11.19 -7.44
N ALA A 38 2.33 -10.15 -7.86
CA ALA A 38 2.16 -9.55 -9.18
C ALA A 38 2.62 -10.50 -10.29
N GLU A 39 3.72 -11.23 -10.09
CA GLU A 39 4.23 -12.23 -11.04
C GLU A 39 3.23 -13.38 -11.26
N ASN A 40 2.63 -13.89 -10.18
CA ASN A 40 1.65 -14.96 -10.26
C ASN A 40 0.32 -14.51 -10.88
N ARG A 41 -0.04 -13.22 -10.75
CA ARG A 41 -1.32 -12.70 -11.23
C ARG A 41 -1.29 -12.21 -12.68
N TYR A 42 -0.14 -11.75 -13.16
CA TYR A 42 -0.03 -11.12 -14.48
C TYR A 42 1.14 -11.71 -15.28
N LEU A 43 0.81 -12.51 -16.30
CA LEU A 43 1.78 -13.05 -17.25
C LEU A 43 2.37 -11.94 -18.13
N ASP A 44 1.53 -11.00 -18.58
CA ASP A 44 1.97 -9.84 -19.36
C ASP A 44 2.88 -8.92 -18.52
N ARG A 45 4.05 -8.60 -19.10
CA ARG A 45 5.11 -7.88 -18.40
C ARG A 45 4.75 -6.42 -18.13
N GLU A 46 4.12 -5.75 -19.09
CA GLU A 46 3.76 -4.33 -18.97
C GLU A 46 2.59 -4.15 -17.99
N LEU A 47 1.57 -5.01 -18.07
CA LEU A 47 0.47 -5.04 -17.12
C LEU A 47 0.95 -5.33 -15.70
N ARG A 48 1.89 -6.27 -15.53
CA ARG A 48 2.52 -6.56 -14.24
C ARG A 48 3.24 -5.33 -13.69
N LYS A 49 4.07 -4.68 -14.51
CA LYS A 49 4.83 -3.48 -14.12
C LYS A 49 3.91 -2.34 -13.71
N ASN A 50 2.90 -2.03 -14.53
CA ASN A 50 1.93 -0.98 -14.26
C ASN A 50 1.11 -1.26 -13.00
N THR A 51 0.71 -2.52 -12.81
CA THR A 51 -0.01 -2.94 -11.60
C THR A 51 0.86 -2.81 -10.36
N LEU A 52 2.12 -3.24 -10.43
CA LEU A 52 3.07 -3.11 -9.33
C LEU A 52 3.29 -1.64 -8.94
N LEU A 53 3.43 -0.73 -9.91
CA LEU A 53 3.54 0.70 -9.66
C LEU A 53 2.28 1.26 -8.97
N SER A 54 1.10 0.88 -9.46
CA SER A 54 -0.19 1.28 -8.87
C SER A 54 -0.32 0.79 -7.42
N TRP A 55 0.03 -0.47 -7.15
CA TRP A 55 -0.01 -1.05 -5.80
C TRP A 55 0.99 -0.38 -4.86
N LYS A 56 2.24 -0.20 -5.28
CA LYS A 56 3.25 0.53 -4.49
C LYS A 56 2.76 1.92 -4.12
N SER A 57 2.26 2.67 -5.11
CA SER A 57 1.69 4.00 -4.86
C SER A 57 0.52 3.96 -3.87
N ALA A 58 -0.38 2.99 -4.01
CA ALA A 58 -1.53 2.86 -3.11
C ALA A 58 -1.12 2.51 -1.68
N LEU A 59 -0.18 1.58 -1.51
CA LEU A 59 0.32 1.13 -0.21
C LEU A 59 1.13 2.22 0.49
N THR A 60 2.00 2.92 -0.23
CA THR A 60 2.72 4.09 0.32
C THR A 60 1.74 5.13 0.80
N GLN A 61 0.72 5.48 0.01
CA GLN A 61 -0.27 6.45 0.44
C GLN A 61 -1.09 5.99 1.65
N ALA A 62 -1.48 4.71 1.69
CA ALA A 62 -2.27 4.18 2.79
C ALA A 62 -1.44 4.18 4.09
N ALA A 63 -0.18 3.78 4.02
CA ALA A 63 0.74 3.78 5.16
C ALA A 63 1.32 5.16 5.51
N SER A 64 1.12 6.17 4.66
CA SER A 64 1.38 7.58 4.97
C SER A 64 0.14 8.31 5.50
N LEU A 65 -1.00 7.64 5.64
CA LEU A 65 -2.12 8.22 6.37
C LEU A 65 -1.73 8.33 7.84
N ILE A 66 -1.79 9.56 8.34
CA ILE A 66 -1.72 9.83 9.78
C ILE A 66 -2.99 9.23 10.38
N GLY A 67 -2.84 8.23 11.26
CA GLY A 67 -3.93 7.83 12.16
C GLY A 67 -4.24 8.99 13.10
N TRP A 68 -5.44 9.04 13.67
CA TRP A 68 -5.72 10.03 14.72
C TRP A 68 -4.74 9.79 15.88
N ASP A 69 -3.86 10.76 16.10
CA ASP A 69 -2.98 10.79 17.25
C ASP A 69 -3.84 11.27 18.44
N ALA A 70 -4.31 10.33 19.26
CA ALA A 70 -5.05 10.64 20.50
C ALA A 70 -4.11 11.06 21.64
N THR A 71 -2.92 11.56 21.32
CA THR A 71 -1.93 12.06 22.29
C THR A 71 -1.98 13.58 22.35
N ILE A 72 -3.16 14.13 22.69
CA ILE A 72 -3.30 15.42 23.38
C ILE A 72 -4.40 15.25 24.44
N TYR A 73 -4.02 14.66 25.57
CA TYR A 73 -4.57 15.00 26.88
C TYR A 73 -3.39 15.40 27.76
#